data_AF-A0AAW8HRD2-F1
#
_entry.id   AF-A0AAW8HRD2-F1
#
_cell.length_a   1.000
_cell.length_b   1.000
_cell.length_c   1.000
_cell.angle_alpha   90.00
_cell.angle_beta   90.00
_cell.angle_gamma   90.00
#
_symmetry.space_group_name_H-M   'P 1'
#
loop_
_entity.id
_entity.type
_entity.pdbx_description
1 polymer ?
#
loop_
_entity_poly.entity_id
_entity_poly.type
_entity_poly.pdbx_seq_one_letter_code
_entity_poly.pdbx_strand_id
1 'polypeptide(L)'
;MALTDIKVRSAKPQEKEYTLVDGDGMFLLIHPNGSKYWRFRFRFGGKQHLMAFGVYPETSLADARQKREEARKLVAAGIDPREHKRAVKEEQTKEAITFESVAREWHAANKKWTEEHSRRVLKSLEDNLFPAIGKRSIDSFSTRDLLVPIKVVEATGRLEVASRLQQRTNAIMRYAVQSGLIDYNPAQEMAGAVASSNRVHRPALELKRLPELLQRIDSYSGRPLTRLAVELTLLIFIRSSELRFARWPEIDFERAMWTIPAEREAIEGVKHSQRGSKMRTPHLVPLSRQALEILKQVHKFSGERDFVFVGDHNPRKPMSENTVNKALRVMGYDTKVEVCGHGFRTMACSSLIESGLWSRDAVERQMSHMERNLVRAAYIHKAEHLDERRLMLQWWADYLDVNREKGISLFDFAKVKT
;
A
#
# COMPACT_ATOMS: atom_id res chain seq x y z
N MET A 1 3.69 -10.85 66.49
CA MET A 1 4.16 -12.13 65.92
C MET A 1 3.84 -12.11 64.44
N ALA A 2 4.83 -12.32 63.57
CA ALA A 2 4.63 -12.25 62.12
C ALA A 2 3.65 -13.33 61.62
N LEU A 3 2.90 -13.03 60.56
CA LEU A 3 2.01 -14.01 59.95
C LEU A 3 2.81 -15.05 59.17
N THR A 4 2.25 -16.25 59.11
CA THR A 4 2.68 -17.32 58.20
C THR A 4 1.61 -17.50 57.13
N ASP A 5 2.01 -17.96 55.94
CA ASP A 5 1.05 -18.18 54.84
C ASP A 5 -0.07 -19.16 55.25
N ILE A 6 0.27 -20.19 56.04
CA ILE A 6 -0.68 -21.14 56.62
C ILE A 6 -1.74 -20.41 57.46
N LYS A 7 -1.32 -19.48 58.33
CA LYS A 7 -2.21 -18.69 59.19
C LYS A 7 -3.11 -17.74 58.39
N VAL A 8 -2.59 -17.19 57.29
CA VAL A 8 -3.36 -16.36 56.34
C VAL A 8 -4.42 -17.20 55.64
N ARG A 9 -4.04 -18.37 55.13
CA ARG A 9 -4.93 -19.30 54.43
C ARG A 9 -6.04 -19.82 55.36
N SER A 10 -5.68 -20.22 56.58
CA SER A 10 -6.61 -20.81 57.55
C SER A 10 -7.54 -19.80 58.24
N ALA A 11 -7.32 -18.50 58.07
CA ALA A 11 -8.15 -17.48 58.70
C ALA A 11 -9.58 -17.49 58.12
N LYS A 12 -10.58 -17.67 58.99
CA LYS A 12 -12.00 -17.75 58.62
C LYS A 12 -12.71 -16.40 58.77
N PRO A 13 -13.76 -16.12 57.98
CA PRO A 13 -14.60 -14.94 58.19
C PRO A 13 -15.29 -14.98 59.56
N GLN A 14 -15.59 -13.82 60.11
CA GLN A 14 -16.38 -13.62 61.34
C GLN A 14 -17.53 -12.65 61.08
N GLU A 15 -18.47 -12.50 62.01
CA GLU A 15 -19.61 -11.57 61.88
C GLU A 15 -19.17 -10.11 61.68
N LYS A 16 -18.01 -9.72 62.20
CA LYS A 16 -17.40 -8.40 62.02
C LYS A 16 -16.01 -8.54 61.41
N GLU A 17 -15.58 -7.47 60.74
CA GLU A 17 -14.22 -7.42 60.21
C GLU A 17 -13.20 -7.46 61.35
N TYR A 18 -12.11 -8.19 61.12
CA TYR A 18 -11.01 -8.26 62.09
C TYR A 18 -9.67 -8.25 61.37
N THR A 19 -8.61 -7.96 62.13
CA THR A 19 -7.26 -7.80 61.58
C THR A 19 -6.30 -8.82 62.16
N LEU A 20 -5.45 -9.36 61.29
CA LEU A 20 -4.30 -10.18 61.67
C LEU A 20 -3.03 -9.36 61.39
N VAL A 21 -2.27 -9.03 62.42
CA VAL A 21 -1.09 -8.17 62.31
C VAL A 21 0.12 -8.98 61.84
N ASP A 22 0.81 -8.51 60.80
CA ASP A 22 2.10 -9.09 60.35
C ASP A 22 3.29 -8.38 61.00
N GLY A 23 3.17 -7.08 61.27
CA GLY A 23 4.24 -6.26 61.85
C GLY A 23 4.57 -5.06 60.97
N ASP A 24 5.31 -4.11 61.55
CA ASP A 24 5.72 -2.87 60.87
C ASP A 24 4.56 -2.13 60.19
N GLY A 25 3.42 -2.03 60.87
CA GLY A 25 2.23 -1.36 60.33
C GLY A 25 1.45 -2.15 59.27
N MET A 26 1.94 -3.31 58.80
CA MET A 26 1.22 -4.18 57.88
C MET A 26 0.33 -5.18 58.63
N PHE A 27 -0.88 -5.37 58.10
CA PHE A 27 -1.86 -6.34 58.60
C PHE A 27 -2.75 -6.85 57.47
N LEU A 28 -3.35 -8.01 57.70
CA LEU A 28 -4.40 -8.57 56.87
C LEU A 28 -5.76 -8.20 57.46
N LEU A 29 -6.60 -7.51 56.71
CA LEU A 29 -7.99 -7.23 57.05
C LEU A 29 -8.89 -8.32 56.46
N ILE A 30 -9.70 -8.96 57.30
CA ILE A 30 -10.60 -10.05 56.91
C ILE A 30 -12.02 -9.56 57.08
N HIS A 31 -12.78 -9.54 55.98
CA HIS A 31 -14.19 -9.14 55.99
C HIS A 31 -15.12 -10.34 56.26
N PRO A 32 -16.36 -10.08 56.71
CA PRO A 32 -17.37 -11.13 56.91
C PRO A 32 -17.69 -11.95 55.66
N ASN A 33 -17.52 -11.38 54.46
CA ASN A 33 -17.69 -12.08 53.19
C ASN A 33 -16.49 -12.98 52.80
N GLY A 34 -15.47 -13.06 53.65
CA GLY A 34 -14.28 -13.90 53.45
C GLY A 34 -13.18 -13.30 52.57
N SER A 35 -13.35 -12.09 52.05
CA SER A 35 -12.28 -11.37 51.36
C SER A 35 -11.18 -10.93 52.34
N LYS A 36 -9.92 -11.03 51.90
CA LYS A 36 -8.73 -10.80 52.72
C LYS A 36 -7.84 -9.76 52.06
N TYR A 37 -7.70 -8.58 52.68
CA TYR A 37 -6.97 -7.44 52.12
C TYR A 37 -5.67 -7.19 52.87
N TRP A 38 -4.58 -7.06 52.13
CA TRP A 38 -3.33 -6.54 52.67
C TRP A 38 -3.42 -5.03 52.82
N ARG A 39 -3.23 -4.57 54.06
CA ARG A 39 -3.29 -3.17 54.44
C ARG A 39 -2.02 -2.76 55.18
N PHE A 40 -1.61 -1.52 54.97
CA PHE A 40 -0.45 -0.93 55.61
C PHE A 40 -0.80 0.42 56.21
N ARG A 41 -0.58 0.56 57.51
CA ARG A 41 -0.81 1.75 58.30
C ARG A 41 0.53 2.43 58.57
N PHE A 42 0.62 3.70 58.22
CA PHE A 42 1.82 4.52 58.41
C PHE A 42 1.44 5.92 58.88
N ARG A 43 2.43 6.69 59.37
CA ARG A 43 2.27 8.11 59.69
C ARG A 43 3.08 8.95 58.72
N PHE A 44 2.47 10.01 58.23
CA PHE A 44 3.11 10.99 57.36
C PHE A 44 2.50 12.37 57.66
N GLY A 45 3.33 13.42 57.74
CA GLY A 45 2.84 14.77 58.08
C GLY A 45 2.06 14.85 59.41
N GLY A 46 2.43 14.04 60.40
CA GLY A 46 1.75 13.98 61.71
C GLY A 46 0.39 13.27 61.72
N LYS A 47 -0.12 12.81 60.57
CA LYS A 47 -1.41 12.09 60.46
C LYS A 47 -1.20 10.61 60.15
N GLN A 48 -2.14 9.79 60.58
CA GLN A 48 -2.14 8.35 60.29
C GLN A 48 -2.89 8.08 58.98
N HIS A 49 -2.28 7.28 58.11
CA HIS A 49 -2.82 6.91 56.81
C HIS A 49 -2.87 5.40 56.62
N LEU A 50 -3.74 4.96 55.72
CA LEU A 50 -3.94 3.56 55.36
C LEU A 50 -3.74 3.38 53.85
N MET A 51 -2.91 2.41 53.47
CA MET A 51 -2.62 2.05 52.09
C MET A 51 -2.99 0.58 51.83
N ALA A 52 -3.49 0.29 50.63
CA ALA A 52 -3.82 -1.07 50.19
C ALA A 52 -2.67 -1.66 49.36
N PHE A 53 -2.29 -2.91 49.65
CA PHE A 53 -1.25 -3.64 48.91
C PHE A 53 -1.79 -4.73 47.99
N GLY A 54 -3.05 -5.13 48.15
CA GLY A 54 -3.72 -6.10 47.29
C GLY A 54 -4.65 -7.01 48.08
N VAL A 55 -5.24 -7.98 47.39
CA VAL A 55 -6.15 -8.98 47.96
C VAL A 55 -5.43 -10.33 47.94
N TYR A 56 -5.55 -11.11 49.01
CA TYR A 56 -5.08 -12.50 49.02
C TYR A 56 -6.13 -13.41 48.36
N PRO A 57 -5.75 -14.38 47.51
CA PRO A 57 -4.39 -14.86 47.25
C PRO A 57 -3.64 -14.16 46.10
N GLU A 58 -4.26 -13.25 45.35
CA GLU A 58 -3.63 -12.57 44.19
C GLU A 58 -2.34 -11.83 44.55
N THR A 59 -2.26 -11.29 45.76
CA THR A 59 -1.03 -10.78 46.36
C THR A 59 -0.61 -11.71 47.49
N SER A 60 0.52 -12.39 47.33
CA SER A 60 1.05 -13.28 48.34
C SER A 60 1.52 -12.51 49.58
N LEU A 61 1.71 -13.20 50.71
CA LEU A 61 2.32 -12.60 51.90
C LEU A 61 3.73 -12.02 51.61
N ALA A 62 4.50 -12.69 50.74
CA ALA A 62 5.83 -12.23 50.34
C ALA A 62 5.75 -10.91 49.55
N ASP A 63 4.86 -10.83 48.55
CA ASP A 63 4.67 -9.63 47.75
C ASP A 63 4.15 -8.46 48.60
N ALA A 64 3.27 -8.74 49.55
CA ALA A 64 2.76 -7.75 50.50
C ALA A 64 3.89 -7.18 51.37
N ARG A 65 4.82 -8.02 51.85
CA ARG A 65 6.00 -7.58 52.60
C ARG A 65 6.97 -6.77 51.74
N GLN A 66 7.18 -7.14 50.48
CA GLN A 66 8.00 -6.33 49.57
C GLN A 66 7.40 -4.93 49.38
N LYS A 67 6.10 -4.84 49.08
CA LYS A 67 5.37 -3.56 48.96
C LYS A 67 5.43 -2.73 50.25
N ARG A 68 5.45 -3.38 51.42
CA ARG A 68 5.65 -2.73 52.73
C ARG A 68 7.03 -2.08 52.82
N GLU A 69 8.09 -2.82 52.50
CA GLU A 69 9.46 -2.27 52.58
C GLU A 69 9.67 -1.11 51.60
N GLU A 70 9.13 -1.20 50.40
CA GLU A 70 9.13 -0.09 49.42
C GLU A 70 8.40 1.15 49.97
N ALA A 71 7.19 0.97 50.53
CA ALA A 71 6.44 2.06 51.13
C ALA A 71 7.16 2.67 52.34
N ARG A 72 7.81 1.86 53.19
CA ARG A 72 8.60 2.35 54.33
C ARG A 72 9.81 3.17 53.90
N LYS A 73 10.51 2.77 52.84
CA LYS A 73 11.62 3.55 52.26
C LYS A 73 11.15 4.93 51.79
N LEU A 74 9.99 5.00 51.14
CA LEU A 74 9.39 6.27 50.70
C LEU A 74 9.03 7.17 51.89
N VAL A 75 8.41 6.63 52.93
CA VAL A 75 8.11 7.39 54.16
C VAL A 75 9.39 7.90 54.82
N ALA A 76 10.44 7.07 54.90
CA ALA A 76 11.74 7.47 55.46
C ALA A 76 12.43 8.57 54.64
N ALA A 77 12.19 8.60 53.33
CA ALA A 77 12.68 9.65 52.42
C ALA A 77 11.79 10.92 52.43
N GLY A 78 10.76 10.99 53.27
CA GLY A 78 9.85 12.14 53.33
C GLY A 78 8.85 12.24 52.19
N ILE A 79 8.58 11.13 51.47
CA ILE A 79 7.64 11.06 50.35
C ILE A 79 6.38 10.29 50.78
N ASP A 80 5.18 10.82 50.54
CA ASP A 80 3.92 10.07 50.79
C ASP A 80 3.80 8.90 49.78
N PRO A 81 3.83 7.63 50.23
CA PRO A 81 3.72 6.48 49.33
C PRO A 81 2.40 6.43 48.54
N ARG A 82 1.33 7.05 49.05
CA ARG A 82 0.03 7.13 48.36
C ARG A 82 0.09 8.10 47.20
N GLU A 83 0.73 9.26 47.39
CA GLU A 83 0.92 10.24 46.33
C GLU A 83 1.95 9.76 45.32
N HIS A 84 3.03 9.12 45.73
CA HIS A 84 3.98 8.48 44.81
C HIS A 84 3.30 7.41 43.95
N LYS A 85 2.47 6.54 44.54
CA LYS A 85 1.67 5.56 43.78
C LYS A 85 0.65 6.23 42.86
N ARG A 86 0.09 7.37 43.26
CA ARG A 86 -0.83 8.17 42.43
C ARG A 86 -0.09 8.83 41.27
N ALA A 87 1.07 9.42 41.50
CA ALA A 87 1.93 10.06 40.50
C ALA A 87 2.45 9.04 39.48
N VAL A 88 2.95 7.87 39.90
CA VAL A 88 3.37 6.79 38.98
C VAL A 88 2.19 6.28 38.15
N LYS A 89 1.00 6.18 38.76
CA LYS A 89 -0.22 5.81 38.02
C LYS A 89 -0.68 6.92 37.08
N GLU A 90 -0.63 8.19 37.50
CA GLU A 90 -0.95 9.38 36.73
C GLU A 90 0.01 9.57 35.55
N GLU A 91 1.30 9.25 35.70
CA GLU A 91 2.30 9.22 34.65
C GLU A 91 2.08 8.07 33.66
N GLN A 92 1.50 6.95 34.12
CA GLN A 92 1.01 5.86 33.26
C GLN A 92 -0.36 6.15 32.61
N THR A 93 -1.15 7.11 33.13
CA THR A 93 -2.48 7.49 32.60
C THR A 93 -2.55 8.89 31.96
N LYS A 94 -1.47 9.67 31.92
CA LYS A 94 -1.37 10.75 30.92
C LYS A 94 -1.50 10.06 29.57
N GLU A 95 -2.48 10.46 28.77
CA GLU A 95 -2.70 9.94 27.43
C GLU A 95 -1.42 10.18 26.61
N ALA A 96 -0.49 9.22 26.65
CA ALA A 96 0.73 9.29 25.89
C ALA A 96 0.31 9.36 24.43
N ILE A 97 0.74 10.41 23.73
CA ILE A 97 0.50 10.53 22.31
C ILE A 97 1.27 9.39 21.64
N THR A 98 0.53 8.36 21.24
CA THR A 98 1.11 7.10 20.78
C THR A 98 1.56 7.17 19.32
N PHE A 99 2.43 6.25 18.90
CA PHE A 99 2.76 6.10 17.48
C PHE A 99 1.51 5.91 16.61
N GLU A 100 0.57 5.08 17.06
CA GLU A 100 -0.64 4.79 16.30
C GLU A 100 -1.55 6.02 16.15
N SER A 101 -1.77 6.79 17.22
CA SER A 101 -2.61 8.00 17.16
C SER A 101 -2.02 9.02 16.18
N VAL A 102 -0.71 9.28 16.27
CA VAL A 102 -0.01 10.20 15.35
C VAL A 102 -0.04 9.67 13.90
N ALA A 103 0.12 8.36 13.71
CA ALA A 103 0.04 7.76 12.38
C ALA A 103 -1.35 7.92 11.75
N ARG A 104 -2.43 7.82 12.54
CA ARG A 104 -3.81 8.04 12.08
C ARG A 104 -4.09 9.51 11.78
N GLU A 105 -3.57 10.44 12.58
CA GLU A 105 -3.65 11.88 12.31
C GLU A 105 -2.91 12.27 11.02
N TRP A 106 -1.66 11.80 10.87
CA TRP A 106 -0.88 11.97 9.64
C TRP A 106 -1.61 11.43 8.41
N HIS A 107 -2.22 10.25 8.55
CA HIS A 107 -2.99 9.61 7.50
C HIS A 107 -4.22 10.44 7.11
N ALA A 108 -4.98 10.92 8.10
CA ALA A 108 -6.16 11.77 7.90
C ALA A 108 -5.83 13.15 7.31
N ALA A 109 -4.65 13.69 7.62
CA ALA A 109 -4.17 14.95 7.06
C ALA A 109 -3.91 14.88 5.54
N ASN A 110 -3.73 13.68 4.98
CA ASN A 110 -3.44 13.52 3.55
C ASN A 110 -4.71 13.48 2.70
N LYS A 111 -5.06 14.62 2.11
CA LYS A 111 -6.23 14.77 1.22
C LYS A 111 -5.94 14.41 -0.25
N LYS A 112 -4.71 14.06 -0.61
CA LYS A 112 -4.31 13.83 -2.02
C LYS A 112 -4.49 12.39 -2.47
N TRP A 113 -4.57 11.46 -1.53
CA TRP A 113 -4.69 10.03 -1.85
C TRP A 113 -6.10 9.66 -2.30
N THR A 114 -6.18 8.70 -3.21
CA THR A 114 -7.46 8.05 -3.50
C THR A 114 -7.88 7.21 -2.30
N GLU A 115 -9.19 7.04 -2.10
CA GLU A 115 -9.75 6.24 -1.01
C GLU A 115 -9.10 4.85 -0.92
N GLU A 116 -8.96 4.18 -2.06
CA GLU A 116 -8.34 2.86 -2.13
C GLU A 116 -6.85 2.86 -1.74
N HIS A 117 -6.10 3.91 -2.11
CA HIS A 117 -4.70 4.03 -1.73
C HIS A 117 -4.58 4.34 -0.23
N SER A 118 -5.39 5.28 0.26
CA SER A 118 -5.51 5.67 1.66
C SER A 118 -5.76 4.44 2.55
N ARG A 119 -6.78 3.64 2.23
CA ARG A 119 -7.10 2.40 2.96
C ARG A 119 -5.96 1.38 2.94
N ARG A 120 -5.28 1.22 1.79
CA ARG A 120 -4.11 0.31 1.67
C ARG A 120 -2.91 0.77 2.49
N VAL A 121 -2.69 2.08 2.58
CA VAL A 121 -1.62 2.65 3.42
C VAL A 121 -1.91 2.35 4.88
N LEU A 122 -3.12 2.67 5.38
CA LEU A 122 -3.48 2.45 6.77
C LEU A 122 -3.44 0.98 7.15
N LYS A 123 -4.07 0.11 6.35
CA LYS A 123 -4.03 -1.33 6.57
C LYS A 123 -2.60 -1.88 6.64
N SER A 124 -1.69 -1.37 5.81
CA SER A 124 -0.29 -1.77 5.86
C SER A 124 0.41 -1.36 7.16
N LEU A 125 0.01 -0.27 7.81
CA LEU A 125 0.52 0.12 9.13
C LEU A 125 -0.09 -0.75 10.25
N GLU A 126 -1.39 -1.00 10.17
CA GLU A 126 -2.14 -1.87 11.08
C GLU A 126 -1.59 -3.31 11.08
N ASP A 127 -1.31 -3.85 9.91
CA ASP A 127 -0.85 -5.23 9.76
C ASP A 127 0.63 -5.40 10.18
N ASN A 128 1.48 -4.36 10.07
CA ASN A 128 2.94 -4.54 10.15
C ASN A 128 3.66 -3.69 11.22
N LEU A 129 3.11 -2.56 11.66
CA LEU A 129 3.78 -1.65 12.63
C LEU A 129 3.02 -1.55 13.95
N PHE A 130 1.71 -1.31 13.90
CA PHE A 130 0.91 -1.07 15.12
C PHE A 130 0.98 -2.20 16.15
N PRO A 131 1.03 -3.49 15.79
CA PRO A 131 1.13 -4.58 16.77
C PRO A 131 2.41 -4.51 17.61
N ALA A 132 3.51 -4.01 17.04
CA ALA A 132 4.81 -3.96 17.70
C ALA A 132 5.09 -2.63 18.42
N ILE A 133 4.72 -1.51 17.79
CA ILE A 133 5.10 -0.17 18.26
C ILE A 133 3.91 0.79 18.44
N GLY A 134 2.70 0.42 18.03
CA GLY A 134 1.56 1.33 17.95
C GLY A 134 1.19 2.01 19.27
N LYS A 135 1.22 1.26 20.38
CA LYS A 135 0.85 1.75 21.73
C LYS A 135 1.95 2.48 22.48
N ARG A 136 3.19 2.51 21.96
CA ARG A 136 4.31 3.20 22.61
C ARG A 136 4.21 4.70 22.37
N SER A 137 4.70 5.49 23.33
CA SER A 137 4.74 6.96 23.23
C SER A 137 5.63 7.41 22.07
N ILE A 138 5.19 8.41 21.31
CA ILE A 138 5.86 8.91 20.11
C ILE A 138 7.26 9.50 20.39
N ASP A 139 7.46 10.04 21.59
CA ASP A 139 8.72 10.63 22.06
C ASP A 139 9.75 9.60 22.55
N SER A 140 9.34 8.34 22.74
CA SER A 140 10.17 7.28 23.32
C SER A 140 10.99 6.48 22.29
N PHE A 141 10.91 6.82 21.00
CA PHE A 141 11.49 6.00 19.94
C PHE A 141 12.93 6.38 19.60
N SER A 142 13.83 5.38 19.61
CA SER A 142 15.11 5.45 18.91
C SER A 142 14.98 4.97 17.45
N THR A 143 15.98 5.26 16.61
CA THR A 143 16.08 4.71 15.24
C THR A 143 16.01 3.18 15.25
N ARG A 144 16.64 2.53 16.24
CA ARG A 144 16.63 1.08 16.39
C ARG A 144 15.23 0.54 16.64
N ASP A 145 14.46 1.18 17.53
CA ASP A 145 13.10 0.76 17.85
C ASP A 145 12.19 0.76 16.61
N LEU A 146 12.34 1.77 15.75
CA LEU A 146 11.55 1.92 14.52
C LEU A 146 11.95 0.91 13.45
N LEU A 147 13.22 0.49 13.41
CA LEU A 147 13.71 -0.50 12.44
C LEU A 147 13.26 -1.93 12.74
N VAL A 148 13.12 -2.31 14.01
CA VAL A 148 12.78 -3.69 14.42
C VAL A 148 11.56 -4.25 13.66
N PRO A 149 10.37 -3.62 13.67
CA PRO A 149 9.21 -4.17 12.96
C PRO A 149 9.40 -4.19 11.43
N ILE A 150 10.18 -3.25 10.88
CA ILE A 150 10.46 -3.22 9.43
C ILE A 150 11.39 -4.37 9.03
N LYS A 151 12.40 -4.68 9.86
CA LYS A 151 13.31 -5.81 9.67
C LYS A 151 12.60 -7.16 9.71
N VAL A 152 11.55 -7.29 10.53
CA VAL A 152 10.70 -8.50 10.53
C VAL A 152 10.03 -8.69 9.17
N VAL A 153 9.51 -7.63 8.55
CA VAL A 153 8.92 -7.72 7.21
C VAL A 153 9.98 -8.00 6.15
N GLU A 154 11.14 -7.37 6.24
CA GLU A 154 12.27 -7.61 5.34
C GLU A 154 12.73 -9.07 5.35
N ALA A 155 12.83 -9.68 6.53
CA ALA A 155 13.23 -11.09 6.71
C ALA A 155 12.27 -12.07 6.02
N THR A 156 11.03 -11.67 5.74
CA THR A 156 10.08 -12.48 4.94
C THR A 156 10.28 -12.38 3.42
N GLY A 157 11.30 -11.64 2.96
CA GLY A 157 11.58 -11.40 1.55
C GLY A 157 10.70 -10.32 0.89
N ARG A 158 9.78 -9.69 1.63
CA ARG A 158 8.88 -8.64 1.14
C ARG A 158 9.55 -7.25 1.11
N LEU A 159 10.65 -7.14 0.35
CA LEU A 159 11.53 -5.96 0.33
C LEU A 159 10.81 -4.65 -0.06
N GLU A 160 9.90 -4.67 -1.05
CA GLU A 160 9.14 -3.48 -1.43
C GLU A 160 8.24 -3.01 -0.27
N VAL A 161 7.59 -3.93 0.42
CA VAL A 161 6.72 -3.60 1.57
C VAL A 161 7.56 -3.00 2.69
N ALA A 162 8.69 -3.60 3.02
CA ALA A 162 9.61 -3.09 4.04
C ALA A 162 10.10 -1.67 3.71
N SER A 163 10.53 -1.43 2.46
CA SER A 163 10.95 -0.09 2.01
C SER A 163 9.81 0.94 2.10
N ARG A 164 8.57 0.56 1.75
CA ARG A 164 7.40 1.45 1.90
C ARG A 164 7.07 1.73 3.36
N LEU A 165 7.20 0.76 4.26
CA LEU A 165 6.99 0.95 5.70
C LEU A 165 8.03 1.91 6.29
N GLN A 166 9.29 1.80 5.88
CA GLN A 166 10.34 2.74 6.27
C GLN A 166 10.02 4.17 5.85
N GLN A 167 9.65 4.38 4.57
CA GLN A 167 9.27 5.69 4.05
C GLN A 167 8.11 6.31 4.83
N ARG A 168 7.10 5.50 5.16
CA ARG A 168 5.93 5.95 5.92
C ARG A 168 6.25 6.24 7.37
N THR A 169 7.06 5.41 8.02
CA THR A 169 7.53 5.63 9.39
C THR A 169 8.28 6.95 9.49
N ASN A 170 9.16 7.24 8.52
CA ASN A 170 9.82 8.54 8.43
C ASN A 170 8.84 9.70 8.21
N ALA A 171 7.83 9.53 7.35
CA ALA A 171 6.81 10.55 7.14
C ALA A 171 5.96 10.83 8.39
N ILE A 172 5.62 9.79 9.18
CA ILE A 172 4.87 9.89 10.44
C ILE A 172 5.71 10.60 11.51
N MET A 173 6.98 10.20 11.71
CA MET A 173 7.86 10.86 12.68
C MET A 173 8.15 12.31 12.27
N ARG A 174 8.27 12.60 10.97
CA ARG A 174 8.35 13.99 10.48
C ARG A 174 7.09 14.79 10.77
N TYR A 175 5.91 14.17 10.64
CA TYR A 175 4.66 14.81 11.01
C TYR A 175 4.61 15.11 12.52
N ALA A 176 5.10 14.19 13.36
CA ALA A 176 5.23 14.42 14.80
C ALA A 176 6.10 15.64 15.12
N VAL A 177 7.25 15.81 14.44
CA VAL A 177 8.09 17.00 14.56
C VAL A 177 7.34 18.27 14.12
N GLN A 178 6.67 18.22 12.97
CA GLN A 178 5.91 19.37 12.45
C GLN A 178 4.74 19.79 13.36
N SER A 179 4.18 18.84 14.09
CA SER A 179 3.11 19.06 15.08
C SER A 179 3.64 19.42 16.47
N GLY A 180 4.97 19.55 16.66
CA GLY A 180 5.59 19.90 17.94
C GLY A 180 5.50 18.81 19.00
N LEU A 181 5.27 17.55 18.60
CA LEU A 181 5.15 16.40 19.53
C LEU A 181 6.50 15.83 19.93
N ILE A 182 7.52 15.99 19.08
CA ILE A 182 8.90 15.58 19.29
C ILE A 182 9.84 16.60 18.66
N ASP A 183 11.04 16.78 19.21
CA ASP A 183 12.00 17.77 18.71
C ASP A 183 12.83 17.28 17.52
N TYR A 184 13.04 15.96 17.43
CA TYR A 184 13.89 15.33 16.43
C TYR A 184 13.22 14.11 15.80
N ASN A 185 13.50 13.86 14.53
CA ASN A 185 12.97 12.72 13.80
C ASN A 185 14.00 11.57 13.77
N PRO A 186 13.90 10.56 14.67
CA PRO A 186 14.80 9.41 14.70
C PRO A 186 14.73 8.50 13.46
N ALA A 187 13.70 8.66 12.62
CA ALA A 187 13.53 7.88 11.41
C ALA A 187 14.35 8.41 10.20
N GLN A 188 14.97 9.58 10.30
CA GLN A 188 15.80 10.14 9.22
C GLN A 188 16.99 9.23 8.90
N GLU A 189 17.64 8.72 9.94
CA GLU A 189 18.83 7.85 9.84
C GLU A 189 18.50 6.41 9.42
N MET A 190 17.24 6.08 9.14
CA MET A 190 16.89 4.75 8.62
C MET A 190 17.23 4.59 7.14
N ALA A 191 17.47 5.66 6.39
CA ALA A 191 17.77 5.57 4.96
C ALA A 191 18.93 4.59 4.68
N GLY A 192 18.72 3.63 3.79
CA GLY A 192 19.72 2.58 3.47
C GLY A 192 19.76 1.41 4.47
N ALA A 193 19.09 1.49 5.61
CA ALA A 193 19.07 0.41 6.60
C ALA A 193 18.20 -0.80 6.20
N VAL A 194 17.37 -0.69 5.17
CA VAL A 194 16.48 -1.75 4.67
C VAL A 194 16.85 -2.05 3.22
N ALA A 195 17.02 -3.32 2.88
CA ALA A 195 17.32 -3.72 1.51
C ALA A 195 16.21 -3.26 0.55
N SER A 196 16.61 -2.61 -0.53
CA SER A 196 15.69 -2.25 -1.61
C SER A 196 15.54 -3.43 -2.57
N SER A 197 14.33 -3.70 -3.02
CA SER A 197 14.14 -4.62 -4.15
C SER A 197 14.73 -3.99 -5.41
N ASN A 198 15.52 -4.73 -6.17
CA ASN A 198 15.88 -4.33 -7.52
C ASN A 198 14.60 -4.05 -8.32
N ARG A 199 14.56 -2.91 -9.01
CA ARG A 199 13.41 -2.51 -9.80
C ARG A 199 13.34 -3.40 -11.04
N VAL A 200 12.50 -4.44 -10.99
CA VAL A 200 12.30 -5.33 -12.14
C VAL A 200 11.44 -4.59 -13.17
N HIS A 201 12.03 -4.28 -14.32
CA HIS A 201 11.29 -3.74 -15.46
C HIS A 201 10.34 -4.82 -16.01
N ARG A 202 9.19 -4.38 -16.56
CA ARG A 202 8.26 -5.33 -17.18
C ARG A 202 8.93 -5.95 -18.41
N PRO A 203 8.87 -7.28 -18.58
CA PRO A 203 9.54 -7.96 -19.68
C PRO A 203 8.93 -7.52 -21.02
N ALA A 204 9.80 -7.23 -21.98
CA ALA A 204 9.48 -6.77 -23.31
C ALA A 204 10.35 -7.57 -24.28
N LEU A 205 9.73 -8.07 -25.35
CA LEU A 205 10.42 -8.93 -26.30
C LEU A 205 11.45 -8.13 -27.10
N GLU A 206 12.61 -8.71 -27.37
CA GLU A 206 13.59 -8.14 -28.29
C GLU A 206 12.98 -7.98 -29.69
N LEU A 207 13.19 -6.84 -30.33
CA LEU A 207 12.52 -6.51 -31.60
C LEU A 207 12.88 -7.45 -32.76
N LYS A 208 14.07 -8.08 -32.73
CA LYS A 208 14.42 -9.13 -33.71
C LYS A 208 13.50 -10.36 -33.64
N ARG A 209 12.80 -10.59 -32.52
CA ARG A 209 11.81 -11.66 -32.34
C ARG A 209 10.38 -11.19 -32.65
N LEU A 210 10.21 -9.97 -33.16
CA LEU A 210 8.89 -9.45 -33.54
C LEU A 210 8.18 -10.29 -34.61
N PRO A 211 8.85 -10.80 -35.67
CA PRO A 211 8.22 -11.72 -36.62
C PRO A 211 7.68 -12.99 -35.96
N GLU A 212 8.43 -13.57 -35.01
CA GLU A 212 8.01 -14.73 -34.22
C GLU A 212 6.75 -14.43 -33.41
N LEU A 213 6.71 -13.28 -32.72
CA LEU A 213 5.55 -12.85 -31.95
C LEU A 213 4.31 -12.72 -32.82
N LEU A 214 4.45 -12.06 -33.97
CA LEU A 214 3.35 -11.82 -34.91
C LEU A 214 2.81 -13.14 -35.47
N GLN A 215 3.70 -14.05 -35.88
CA GLN A 215 3.32 -15.39 -36.34
C GLN A 215 2.55 -16.17 -35.26
N ARG A 216 3.04 -16.14 -34.00
CA ARG A 216 2.37 -16.81 -32.88
C ARG A 216 1.01 -16.20 -32.54
N ILE A 217 0.86 -14.88 -32.73
CA ILE A 217 -0.44 -14.20 -32.60
C ILE A 217 -1.40 -14.72 -33.68
N ASP A 218 -0.96 -14.78 -34.94
CA ASP A 218 -1.80 -15.23 -36.06
C ASP A 218 -2.25 -16.68 -35.91
N SER A 219 -1.34 -17.55 -35.44
CA SER A 219 -1.60 -18.97 -35.20
C SER A 219 -2.33 -19.25 -33.89
N TYR A 220 -2.74 -18.24 -33.12
CA TYR A 220 -3.42 -18.44 -31.85
C TYR A 220 -4.79 -19.10 -32.05
N SER A 221 -4.92 -20.32 -31.55
CA SER A 221 -6.12 -21.17 -31.70
C SER A 221 -7.18 -20.97 -30.61
N GLY A 222 -6.96 -20.04 -29.67
CA GLY A 222 -7.95 -19.69 -28.66
C GLY A 222 -9.06 -18.80 -29.20
N ARG A 223 -9.80 -18.15 -28.29
CA ARG A 223 -10.95 -17.31 -28.66
C ARG A 223 -10.55 -16.16 -29.61
N PRO A 224 -11.25 -15.94 -30.74
CA PRO A 224 -10.95 -14.86 -31.69
C PRO A 224 -10.90 -13.47 -31.04
N LEU A 225 -11.86 -13.15 -30.16
CA LEU A 225 -11.89 -11.87 -29.44
C LEU A 225 -10.63 -11.65 -28.59
N THR A 226 -10.05 -12.71 -28.03
CA THR A 226 -8.79 -12.64 -27.28
C THR A 226 -7.62 -12.33 -28.20
N ARG A 227 -7.56 -12.96 -29.39
CA ARG A 227 -6.53 -12.67 -30.40
C ARG A 227 -6.57 -11.20 -30.82
N LEU A 228 -7.76 -10.71 -31.19
CA LEU A 228 -7.99 -9.32 -31.58
C LEU A 228 -7.62 -8.33 -30.46
N ALA A 229 -7.87 -8.68 -29.19
CA ALA A 229 -7.46 -7.85 -28.06
C ALA A 229 -5.93 -7.76 -27.91
N VAL A 230 -5.21 -8.87 -28.15
CA VAL A 230 -3.74 -8.91 -28.14
C VAL A 230 -3.18 -8.05 -29.28
N GLU A 231 -3.69 -8.24 -30.50
CA GLU A 231 -3.29 -7.47 -31.70
C GLU A 231 -3.53 -5.97 -31.51
N LEU A 232 -4.71 -5.58 -31.05
CA LEU A 232 -5.02 -4.17 -30.80
C LEU A 232 -4.10 -3.59 -29.72
N THR A 233 -3.85 -4.33 -28.63
CA THR A 233 -2.91 -3.89 -27.59
C THR A 233 -1.50 -3.68 -28.13
N LEU A 234 -1.05 -4.48 -29.09
CA LEU A 234 0.25 -4.31 -29.73
C LEU A 234 0.28 -3.06 -30.64
N LEU A 235 -0.81 -2.77 -31.34
CA LEU A 235 -0.93 -1.64 -32.27
C LEU A 235 -1.02 -0.27 -31.58
N ILE A 236 -1.88 -0.15 -30.57
CA ILE A 236 -2.14 1.15 -29.91
C ILE A 236 -1.51 1.28 -28.53
N PHE A 237 -1.02 0.16 -27.98
CA PHE A 237 -0.23 0.10 -26.75
C PHE A 237 -0.80 0.89 -25.57
N ILE A 238 -2.13 0.89 -25.43
CA ILE A 238 -2.84 1.45 -24.27
C ILE A 238 -2.70 0.55 -23.04
N ARG A 239 -3.11 1.04 -21.86
CA ARG A 239 -3.00 0.24 -20.62
C ARG A 239 -4.07 -0.84 -20.58
N SER A 240 -3.78 -1.95 -19.91
CA SER A 240 -4.74 -3.06 -19.75
C SER A 240 -6.09 -2.60 -19.17
N SER A 241 -6.10 -1.68 -18.20
CA SER A 241 -7.36 -1.12 -17.67
C SER A 241 -8.11 -0.26 -18.70
N GLU A 242 -7.39 0.47 -19.56
CA GLU A 242 -7.99 1.32 -20.60
C GLU A 242 -8.67 0.46 -21.67
N LEU A 243 -8.02 -0.64 -22.08
CA LEU A 243 -8.57 -1.64 -23.01
C LEU A 243 -9.75 -2.40 -22.41
N ARG A 244 -9.61 -2.89 -21.16
CA ARG A 244 -10.59 -3.76 -20.52
C ARG A 244 -11.95 -3.10 -20.36
N PHE A 245 -11.96 -1.83 -19.96
CA PHE A 245 -13.19 -1.09 -19.64
C PHE A 245 -13.68 -0.23 -20.81
N ALA A 246 -13.14 -0.46 -22.01
CA ALA A 246 -13.52 0.20 -23.25
C ALA A 246 -15.02 0.07 -23.54
N ARG A 247 -15.65 1.18 -23.94
CA ARG A 247 -17.05 1.22 -24.39
C ARG A 247 -17.15 1.72 -25.82
N TRP A 248 -18.12 1.24 -26.59
CA TRP A 248 -18.27 1.64 -28.00
C TRP A 248 -18.42 3.15 -28.23
N PRO A 249 -19.14 3.91 -27.39
CA PRO A 249 -19.22 5.37 -27.55
C PRO A 249 -17.88 6.11 -27.41
N GLU A 250 -16.82 5.44 -26.93
CA GLU A 250 -15.47 6.02 -26.86
C GLU A 250 -14.73 5.99 -28.21
N ILE A 251 -15.23 5.24 -29.19
CA ILE A 251 -14.58 4.99 -30.48
C ILE A 251 -15.33 5.73 -31.58
N ASP A 252 -14.62 6.66 -32.21
CA ASP A 252 -15.05 7.37 -33.41
C ASP A 252 -14.37 6.74 -34.63
N PHE A 253 -15.13 5.93 -35.37
CA PHE A 253 -14.65 5.25 -36.57
C PHE A 253 -14.43 6.20 -37.75
N GLU A 254 -15.16 7.32 -37.82
CA GLU A 254 -15.03 8.30 -38.91
C GLU A 254 -13.76 9.13 -38.73
N ARG A 255 -13.50 9.60 -37.50
CA ARG A 255 -12.31 10.41 -37.18
C ARG A 255 -11.06 9.57 -36.87
N ALA A 256 -11.19 8.24 -36.92
CA ALA A 256 -10.15 7.28 -36.57
C ALA A 256 -9.53 7.57 -35.20
N MET A 257 -10.38 7.70 -34.17
CA MET A 257 -9.97 8.15 -32.85
C MET A 257 -10.66 7.34 -31.75
N TRP A 258 -9.90 6.95 -30.73
CA TRP A 258 -10.45 6.45 -29.48
C TRP A 258 -10.19 7.44 -28.36
N THR A 259 -11.27 8.03 -27.82
CA THR A 259 -11.20 8.95 -26.68
C THR A 259 -11.43 8.18 -25.37
N ILE A 260 -10.33 7.85 -24.68
CA ILE A 260 -10.41 7.24 -23.35
C ILE A 260 -10.76 8.33 -22.34
N PRO A 261 -11.89 8.27 -21.62
CA PRO A 261 -12.29 9.31 -20.69
C PRO A 261 -11.38 9.34 -19.46
N ALA A 262 -11.42 10.44 -18.69
CA ALA A 262 -10.69 10.56 -17.43
C ALA A 262 -11.10 9.48 -16.41
N GLU A 263 -12.40 9.26 -16.29
CA GLU A 263 -13.04 8.26 -15.43
C GLU A 263 -14.24 7.66 -16.16
N ARG A 264 -14.72 6.52 -15.67
CA ARG A 264 -15.87 5.80 -16.21
C ARG A 264 -16.91 5.59 -15.12
N GLU A 265 -18.17 5.46 -15.51
CA GLU A 265 -19.20 4.97 -14.60
C GLU A 265 -18.80 3.61 -14.00
N ALA A 266 -18.95 3.47 -12.68
CA ALA A 266 -18.62 2.25 -11.96
C ALA A 266 -19.64 1.15 -12.28
N ILE A 267 -19.19 -0.10 -12.25
CA ILE A 267 -20.01 -1.28 -12.52
C ILE A 267 -20.08 -2.06 -11.22
N GLU A 268 -21.29 -2.41 -10.82
CA GLU A 268 -21.52 -3.18 -9.61
C GLU A 268 -20.79 -4.53 -9.64
N GLY A 269 -20.08 -4.84 -8.55
CA GLY A 269 -19.33 -6.09 -8.42
C GLY A 269 -18.11 -6.22 -9.34
N VAL A 270 -17.69 -5.17 -10.06
CA VAL A 270 -16.48 -5.17 -10.88
C VAL A 270 -15.46 -4.18 -10.33
N LYS A 271 -14.44 -4.73 -9.67
CA LYS A 271 -13.37 -3.94 -9.07
C LYS A 271 -12.65 -3.07 -10.13
N HIS A 272 -12.48 -1.79 -9.81
CA HIS A 272 -11.74 -0.79 -10.60
C HIS A 272 -12.37 -0.41 -11.95
N SER A 273 -13.63 -0.75 -12.21
CA SER A 273 -14.28 -0.44 -13.49
C SER A 273 -14.43 1.05 -13.78
N GLN A 274 -14.37 1.89 -12.75
CA GLN A 274 -14.42 3.34 -12.89
C GLN A 274 -13.15 3.94 -13.49
N ARG A 275 -12.08 3.15 -13.66
CA ARG A 275 -10.81 3.65 -14.20
C ARG A 275 -10.95 4.05 -15.66
N GLY A 276 -10.71 5.32 -15.93
CA GLY A 276 -10.44 5.86 -17.26
C GLY A 276 -8.94 5.90 -17.55
N SER A 277 -8.47 7.01 -18.09
CA SER A 277 -7.05 7.26 -18.34
C SER A 277 -6.26 7.36 -17.03
N LYS A 278 -4.99 6.96 -17.06
CA LYS A 278 -4.12 7.04 -15.86
C LYS A 278 -3.99 8.46 -15.30
N MET A 279 -4.01 9.47 -16.17
CA MET A 279 -3.75 10.86 -15.77
C MET A 279 -5.01 11.62 -15.37
N ARG A 280 -6.18 10.97 -15.33
CA ARG A 280 -7.47 11.60 -15.00
C ARG A 280 -7.84 12.78 -15.88
N THR A 281 -7.36 12.74 -17.12
CA THR A 281 -7.72 13.65 -18.20
C THR A 281 -8.04 12.81 -19.44
N PRO A 282 -8.92 13.24 -20.35
CA PRO A 282 -9.17 12.49 -21.57
C PRO A 282 -7.87 12.15 -22.31
N HIS A 283 -7.72 10.90 -22.73
CA HIS A 283 -6.60 10.43 -23.52
C HIS A 283 -7.11 10.08 -24.92
N LEU A 284 -6.81 10.98 -25.86
CA LEU A 284 -7.10 10.80 -27.28
C LEU A 284 -6.10 9.81 -27.85
N VAL A 285 -6.52 8.72 -28.48
CA VAL A 285 -5.66 7.69 -29.09
C VAL A 285 -6.01 7.58 -30.57
N PRO A 286 -5.17 8.10 -31.47
CA PRO A 286 -5.38 7.91 -32.90
C PRO A 286 -5.33 6.43 -33.27
N LEU A 287 -6.13 6.03 -34.25
CA LEU A 287 -6.26 4.64 -34.69
C LEU A 287 -5.67 4.50 -36.10
N SER A 288 -4.73 3.57 -36.27
CA SER A 288 -4.24 3.19 -37.60
C SER A 288 -5.32 2.43 -38.39
N ARG A 289 -5.12 2.30 -39.71
CA ARG A 289 -6.01 1.49 -40.58
C ARG A 289 -6.18 0.05 -40.04
N GLN A 290 -5.09 -0.56 -39.60
CA GLN A 290 -5.05 -1.90 -39.02
C GLN A 290 -5.85 -1.96 -37.71
N ALA A 291 -5.71 -0.96 -36.83
CA ALA A 291 -6.46 -0.90 -35.57
C ALA A 291 -7.97 -0.74 -35.81
N LEU A 292 -8.37 0.07 -36.80
CA LEU A 292 -9.77 0.21 -37.20
C LEU A 292 -10.34 -1.09 -37.73
N GLU A 293 -9.59 -1.84 -38.54
CA GLU A 293 -10.04 -3.14 -39.06
C GLU A 293 -10.25 -4.15 -37.93
N ILE A 294 -9.33 -4.21 -36.97
CA ILE A 294 -9.50 -5.04 -35.77
C ILE A 294 -10.74 -4.62 -34.98
N LEU A 295 -10.97 -3.32 -34.78
CA LEU A 295 -12.15 -2.84 -34.07
C LEU A 295 -13.46 -3.18 -34.80
N LYS A 296 -13.49 -3.12 -36.14
CA LYS A 296 -14.64 -3.58 -36.94
C LYS A 296 -14.87 -5.08 -36.76
N GLN A 297 -13.82 -5.89 -36.71
CA GLN A 297 -13.95 -7.32 -36.41
C GLN A 297 -14.46 -7.55 -34.99
N VAL A 298 -13.94 -6.83 -33.99
CA VAL A 298 -14.43 -6.88 -32.60
C VAL A 298 -15.91 -6.51 -32.52
N HIS A 299 -16.36 -5.51 -33.29
CA HIS A 299 -17.75 -5.07 -33.33
C HIS A 299 -18.72 -6.19 -33.76
N LYS A 300 -18.28 -7.14 -34.58
CA LYS A 300 -19.09 -8.33 -34.95
C LYS A 300 -19.37 -9.25 -33.75
N PHE A 301 -18.55 -9.20 -32.70
CA PHE A 301 -18.71 -10.03 -31.50
C PHE A 301 -19.44 -9.32 -30.36
N SER A 302 -19.26 -8.01 -30.24
CA SER A 302 -19.69 -7.24 -29.06
C SER A 302 -20.36 -5.90 -29.37
N GLY A 303 -20.64 -5.58 -30.63
CA GLY A 303 -21.23 -4.30 -31.05
C GLY A 303 -22.57 -3.95 -30.38
N GLU A 304 -23.37 -4.96 -30.08
CA GLU A 304 -24.66 -4.80 -29.37
C GLU A 304 -24.52 -4.79 -27.83
N ARG A 305 -23.29 -4.75 -27.31
CA ARG A 305 -22.98 -4.78 -25.87
C ARG A 305 -22.36 -3.47 -25.44
N ASP A 306 -22.39 -3.17 -24.14
CA ASP A 306 -21.78 -1.93 -23.63
C ASP A 306 -20.26 -1.89 -23.78
N PHE A 307 -19.60 -3.06 -23.72
CA PHE A 307 -18.14 -3.18 -23.75
C PHE A 307 -17.63 -3.61 -25.12
N VAL A 308 -16.53 -2.98 -25.53
CA VAL A 308 -15.75 -3.40 -26.71
C VAL A 308 -15.18 -4.80 -26.47
N PHE A 309 -14.60 -5.04 -25.29
CA PHE A 309 -14.02 -6.33 -24.91
C PHE A 309 -14.80 -6.98 -23.77
N VAL A 310 -15.76 -7.83 -24.14
CA VAL A 310 -16.62 -8.56 -23.18
C VAL A 310 -15.90 -9.73 -22.52
N GLY A 311 -16.35 -10.05 -21.30
CA GLY A 311 -15.93 -11.20 -20.52
C GLY A 311 -16.33 -12.51 -21.20
N ASP A 312 -15.56 -13.56 -20.91
CA ASP A 312 -15.77 -14.88 -21.51
C ASP A 312 -16.97 -15.61 -20.91
N HIS A 313 -17.07 -15.60 -19.59
CA HIS A 313 -18.14 -16.28 -18.85
C HIS A 313 -19.40 -15.41 -18.71
N ASN A 314 -19.24 -14.08 -18.75
CA ASN A 314 -20.34 -13.14 -18.60
C ASN A 314 -20.14 -11.94 -19.52
N PRO A 315 -20.90 -11.84 -20.63
CA PRO A 315 -20.80 -10.74 -21.58
C PRO A 315 -21.19 -9.36 -21.03
N ARG A 316 -21.89 -9.29 -19.88
CA ARG A 316 -22.19 -8.03 -19.17
C ARG A 316 -21.03 -7.53 -18.32
N LYS A 317 -19.96 -8.31 -18.21
CA LYS A 317 -18.72 -7.92 -17.51
C LYS A 317 -17.61 -7.73 -18.54
N PRO A 318 -16.62 -6.87 -18.25
CA PRO A 318 -15.48 -6.67 -19.13
C PRO A 318 -14.51 -7.87 -19.09
N MET A 319 -13.74 -8.04 -20.16
CA MET A 319 -12.64 -9.00 -20.30
C MET A 319 -11.73 -9.02 -19.06
N SER A 320 -11.14 -10.15 -18.67
CA SER A 320 -10.25 -10.19 -17.50
C SER A 320 -8.94 -9.44 -17.78
N GLU A 321 -8.35 -8.78 -16.76
CA GLU A 321 -7.02 -8.15 -16.85
C GLU A 321 -5.91 -9.14 -17.23
N ASN A 322 -6.11 -10.42 -16.92
CA ASN A 322 -5.16 -11.48 -17.20
C ASN A 322 -5.25 -12.04 -18.62
N THR A 323 -6.25 -11.66 -19.42
CA THR A 323 -6.57 -12.32 -20.69
C THR A 323 -5.42 -12.25 -21.69
N VAL A 324 -4.85 -11.07 -21.91
CA VAL A 324 -3.70 -10.87 -22.82
C VAL A 324 -2.49 -11.69 -22.37
N ASN A 325 -2.14 -11.65 -21.08
CA ASN A 325 -1.02 -12.42 -20.56
C ASN A 325 -1.26 -13.94 -20.61
N LYS A 326 -2.50 -14.40 -20.38
CA LYS A 326 -2.85 -15.81 -20.54
C LYS A 326 -2.70 -16.25 -21.99
N ALA A 327 -3.13 -15.43 -22.95
CA ALA A 327 -2.95 -15.71 -24.37
C ALA A 327 -1.47 -15.83 -24.75
N LEU A 328 -0.63 -14.90 -24.28
CA LEU A 328 0.83 -14.96 -24.49
C LEU A 328 1.46 -16.24 -23.92
N ARG A 329 1.00 -16.71 -22.75
CA ARG A 329 1.47 -17.99 -22.19
C ARG A 329 1.04 -19.19 -23.03
N VAL A 330 -0.19 -19.17 -23.54
CA VAL A 330 -0.68 -20.21 -24.45
C VAL A 330 0.12 -20.21 -25.76
N MET A 331 0.54 -19.04 -26.24
CA MET A 331 1.47 -18.90 -27.36
C MET A 331 2.89 -19.38 -27.02
N GLY A 332 3.18 -19.79 -25.78
CA GLY A 332 4.47 -20.35 -25.37
C GLY A 332 5.49 -19.33 -24.87
N TYR A 333 5.05 -18.15 -24.41
CA TYR A 333 5.93 -17.15 -23.77
C TYR A 333 5.86 -17.19 -22.24
N ASP A 334 7.00 -17.01 -21.58
CA ASP A 334 7.00 -16.69 -20.15
C ASP A 334 6.76 -15.19 -19.93
N THR A 335 5.55 -14.87 -19.45
CA THR A 335 5.14 -13.48 -19.16
C THR A 335 5.86 -12.79 -18.00
N LYS A 336 6.75 -13.49 -17.30
CA LYS A 336 7.60 -12.91 -16.24
C LYS A 336 8.97 -12.50 -16.74
N VAL A 337 9.47 -13.11 -17.82
CA VAL A 337 10.85 -12.88 -18.30
C VAL A 337 10.95 -12.51 -19.77
N GLU A 338 10.08 -13.03 -20.65
CA GLU A 338 10.17 -12.77 -22.10
C GLU A 338 9.31 -11.60 -22.54
N VAL A 339 7.99 -11.70 -22.40
CA VAL A 339 7.05 -10.67 -22.86
C VAL A 339 5.75 -10.70 -22.10
N CYS A 340 5.26 -9.53 -21.69
CA CYS A 340 3.93 -9.38 -21.12
C CYS A 340 3.13 -8.31 -21.88
N GLY A 341 1.82 -8.25 -21.68
CA GLY A 341 0.97 -7.25 -22.35
C GLY A 341 1.38 -5.80 -22.05
N HIS A 342 1.99 -5.52 -20.90
CA HIS A 342 2.59 -4.21 -20.65
C HIS A 342 3.91 -3.99 -21.42
N GLY A 343 4.63 -5.07 -21.70
CA GLY A 343 5.88 -5.08 -22.47
C GLY A 343 5.69 -4.58 -23.89
N PHE A 344 4.53 -4.79 -24.52
CA PHE A 344 4.20 -4.21 -25.83
C PHE A 344 4.37 -2.69 -25.86
N ARG A 345 4.04 -2.02 -24.75
CA ARG A 345 4.24 -0.57 -24.63
C ARG A 345 5.70 -0.18 -24.61
N THR A 346 6.54 -0.98 -23.97
CA THR A 346 8.00 -0.79 -23.99
C THR A 346 8.55 -1.03 -25.39
N MET A 347 8.12 -2.11 -26.06
CA MET A 347 8.54 -2.42 -27.43
C MET A 347 8.22 -1.28 -28.39
N ALA A 348 6.97 -0.80 -28.39
CA ALA A 348 6.54 0.30 -29.25
C ALA A 348 7.29 1.60 -28.90
N CYS A 349 7.35 1.99 -27.62
CA CYS A 349 8.02 3.23 -27.19
C CYS A 349 9.51 3.24 -27.56
N SER A 350 10.23 2.14 -27.28
CA SER A 350 11.64 1.99 -27.68
C SER A 350 11.80 2.12 -29.18
N SER A 351 10.94 1.46 -29.96
CA SER A 351 10.99 1.50 -31.42
C SER A 351 10.75 2.90 -31.99
N LEU A 352 9.76 3.62 -31.45
CA LEU A 352 9.40 4.95 -31.89
C LEU A 352 10.46 6.00 -31.52
N ILE A 353 11.14 5.83 -30.39
CA ILE A 353 12.25 6.72 -30.01
C ILE A 353 13.49 6.42 -30.85
N GLU A 354 13.81 5.14 -31.04
CA GLU A 354 15.00 4.68 -31.76
C GLU A 354 14.93 4.99 -33.27
N SER A 355 13.73 5.08 -33.86
CA SER A 355 13.57 5.47 -35.26
C SER A 355 14.04 6.90 -35.54
N GLY A 356 14.05 7.78 -34.54
CA GLY A 356 14.41 9.19 -34.69
C GLY A 356 13.42 10.03 -35.51
N LEU A 357 12.26 9.47 -35.88
CA LEU A 357 11.27 10.12 -36.75
C LEU A 357 10.25 10.99 -35.99
N TRP A 358 10.12 10.79 -34.67
CA TRP A 358 9.03 11.36 -33.88
C TRP A 358 9.55 12.17 -32.70
N SER A 359 8.84 13.24 -32.37
CA SER A 359 9.13 14.01 -31.17
C SER A 359 8.87 13.18 -29.92
N ARG A 360 9.75 13.36 -28.92
CA ARG A 360 9.60 12.70 -27.62
C ARG A 360 8.26 13.04 -26.97
N ASP A 361 7.80 14.28 -27.13
CA ASP A 361 6.55 14.75 -26.54
C ASP A 361 5.34 14.01 -27.15
N ALA A 362 5.33 13.72 -28.46
CA ALA A 362 4.30 12.90 -29.10
C ALA A 362 4.28 11.46 -28.57
N VAL A 363 5.44 10.82 -28.41
CA VAL A 363 5.55 9.45 -27.86
C VAL A 363 5.08 9.41 -26.40
N GLU A 364 5.51 10.34 -25.56
CA GLU A 364 5.10 10.42 -24.15
C GLU A 364 3.61 10.73 -24.00
N ARG A 365 3.05 11.58 -24.87
CA ARG A 365 1.60 11.90 -24.88
C ARG A 365 0.77 10.68 -25.27
N GLN A 366 1.18 9.90 -26.28
CA GLN A 366 0.56 8.63 -26.64
C GLN A 366 0.64 7.60 -25.51
N MET A 367 1.71 7.62 -24.72
CA MET A 367 1.85 6.77 -23.56
C MET A 367 0.98 7.24 -22.39
N SER A 368 0.21 8.34 -22.52
CA SER A 368 -0.57 8.96 -21.45
C SER A 368 0.33 9.17 -20.22
N HIS A 369 1.50 9.76 -20.46
CA HIS A 369 2.41 10.24 -19.43
C HIS A 369 2.22 11.74 -19.25
N MET A 370 2.47 12.22 -18.02
CA MET A 370 2.57 13.66 -17.76
C MET A 370 4.03 14.08 -17.76
N GLU A 371 4.28 15.27 -18.28
CA GLU A 371 5.55 15.96 -18.12
C GLU A 371 5.84 16.14 -16.62
N ARG A 372 7.03 15.70 -16.20
CA ARG A 372 7.48 15.78 -14.80
C ARG A 372 8.13 17.11 -14.50
N ASN A 373 8.67 17.79 -15.51
CA ASN A 373 9.24 19.12 -15.37
C ASN A 373 8.10 20.16 -15.34
N LEU A 374 7.84 20.73 -14.15
CA LEU A 374 6.76 21.71 -13.93
C LEU A 374 6.86 22.93 -14.85
N VAL A 375 8.08 23.35 -15.22
CA VAL A 375 8.31 24.47 -16.14
C VAL A 375 7.87 24.09 -17.55
N ARG A 376 8.28 22.93 -18.07
CA ARG A 376 7.84 22.46 -19.41
C ARG A 376 6.35 22.14 -19.44
N ALA A 377 5.80 21.57 -18.37
CA ALA A 377 4.39 21.22 -18.26
C ALA A 377 3.46 22.43 -18.45
N ALA A 378 3.88 23.62 -18.01
CA ALA A 378 3.13 24.86 -18.18
C ALA A 378 2.93 25.25 -19.67
N TYR A 379 3.81 24.83 -20.57
CA TYR A 379 3.74 25.17 -22.00
C TYR A 379 3.18 24.03 -22.86
N ILE A 380 3.47 22.77 -22.52
CA ILE A 380 3.14 21.61 -23.35
C ILE A 380 1.70 21.12 -23.16
N HIS A 381 1.03 21.47 -22.05
CA HIS A 381 -0.31 20.94 -21.73
C HIS A 381 -1.42 21.24 -22.76
N LYS A 382 -1.16 22.14 -23.73
CA LYS A 382 -2.08 22.45 -24.84
C LYS A 382 -1.76 21.72 -26.14
N ALA A 383 -0.54 21.19 -26.31
CA ALA A 383 -0.11 20.54 -27.53
C ALA A 383 -0.43 19.03 -27.46
N GLU A 384 -1.47 18.60 -28.18
CA GLU A 384 -1.88 17.19 -28.22
C GLU A 384 -1.05 16.35 -29.21
N HIS A 385 -0.28 17.00 -30.10
CA HIS A 385 0.52 16.38 -31.17
C HIS A 385 -0.27 15.37 -32.02
N LEU A 386 -1.56 15.62 -32.25
CA LEU A 386 -2.46 14.61 -32.83
C LEU A 386 -2.05 14.17 -34.24
N ASP A 387 -1.68 15.10 -35.11
CA ASP A 387 -1.34 14.76 -36.49
C ASP A 387 -0.02 13.98 -36.57
N GLU A 388 0.98 14.38 -35.79
CA GLU A 388 2.22 13.62 -35.63
C GLU A 388 1.94 12.22 -35.07
N ARG A 389 1.08 12.09 -34.05
CA ARG A 389 0.71 10.80 -33.46
C ARG A 389 -0.07 9.92 -34.42
N ARG A 390 -0.92 10.49 -35.29
CA ARG A 390 -1.62 9.74 -36.36
C ARG A 390 -0.61 9.10 -37.30
N LEU A 391 0.37 9.86 -37.77
CA LEU A 391 1.45 9.36 -38.63
C LEU A 391 2.28 8.30 -37.89
N MET A 392 2.61 8.57 -36.62
CA MET A 392 3.40 7.69 -35.76
C MET A 392 2.74 6.31 -35.54
N LEU A 393 1.46 6.27 -35.16
CA LEU A 393 0.74 5.01 -34.98
C LEU A 393 0.53 4.26 -36.29
N GLN A 394 0.31 4.98 -37.40
CA GLN A 394 0.22 4.34 -38.71
C GLN A 394 1.57 3.74 -39.13
N TRP A 395 2.67 4.45 -38.91
CA TRP A 395 4.01 3.95 -39.19
C TRP A 395 4.35 2.72 -38.35
N TRP A 396 4.02 2.72 -37.05
CA TRP A 396 4.19 1.54 -36.20
C TRP A 396 3.37 0.35 -36.70
N ALA A 397 2.12 0.58 -37.08
CA ALA A 397 1.27 -0.48 -37.65
C ALA A 397 1.83 -1.04 -38.96
N ASP A 398 2.32 -0.17 -39.85
CA ASP A 398 2.95 -0.59 -41.10
C ASP A 398 4.27 -1.35 -40.83
N TYR A 399 5.05 -0.97 -39.81
CA TYR A 399 6.26 -1.69 -39.40
C TYR A 399 5.94 -3.11 -38.93
N LEU A 400 4.85 -3.27 -38.15
CA LEU A 400 4.38 -4.58 -37.71
C LEU A 400 3.98 -5.44 -38.90
N ASP A 401 3.19 -4.91 -39.84
CA ASP A 401 2.75 -5.65 -41.02
C ASP A 401 3.94 -6.11 -41.89
N VAL A 402 4.92 -5.24 -42.14
CA VAL A 402 6.13 -5.65 -42.88
C VAL A 402 6.86 -6.76 -42.14
N ASN A 403 6.97 -6.70 -40.81
CA ASN A 403 7.59 -7.77 -40.02
C ASN A 403 6.78 -9.07 -39.97
N ARG A 404 5.50 -9.08 -40.39
CA ARG A 404 4.74 -10.33 -40.61
C ARG A 404 5.24 -11.07 -41.84
N GLU A 405 5.59 -10.33 -42.89
CA GLU A 405 5.99 -10.89 -44.19
C GLU A 405 7.50 -11.12 -44.30
N LYS A 406 8.28 -10.11 -43.90
CA LYS A 406 9.74 -10.09 -44.00
C LYS A 406 10.32 -9.34 -42.82
N GLY A 407 11.12 -10.04 -42.00
CA GLY A 407 11.85 -9.41 -40.90
C GLY A 407 12.68 -8.23 -41.40
N ILE A 408 12.43 -7.04 -40.84
CA ILE A 408 13.13 -5.80 -41.18
C ILE A 408 13.53 -5.07 -39.91
N SER A 409 14.76 -4.55 -39.90
CA SER A 409 15.22 -3.72 -38.79
C SER A 409 14.45 -2.40 -38.75
N LEU A 410 14.35 -1.79 -37.57
CA LEU A 410 13.76 -0.45 -37.44
C LEU A 410 14.46 0.58 -38.31
N PHE A 411 15.80 0.55 -38.33
CA PHE A 411 16.62 1.48 -39.08
C PHE A 411 16.36 1.39 -40.58
N ASP A 412 16.29 0.17 -41.11
CA ASP A 412 16.00 -0.04 -42.53
C ASP A 412 14.58 0.40 -42.85
N PHE A 413 13.60 0.04 -42.02
CA PHE A 413 12.21 0.43 -42.25
C PHE A 413 12.00 1.95 -42.19
N ALA A 414 12.70 2.65 -41.28
CA ALA A 414 12.66 4.11 -41.21
C ALA A 414 13.14 4.77 -42.51
N LYS A 415 14.04 4.12 -43.26
CA LYS A 415 14.53 4.61 -44.56
C LYS A 415 13.64 4.25 -45.74
N VAL A 416 12.83 3.19 -45.63
CA VAL A 416 11.94 2.72 -46.72
C VAL A 416 10.77 3.68 -46.98
N LYS A 417 10.47 4.60 -46.06
CA LYS A 417 9.34 5.54 -46.16
C LYS A 417 9.69 6.98 -45.73
N THR A 418 10.82 7.51 -46.20
CA THR A 418 11.03 8.97 -46.21
C THR A 418 10.73 9.51 -47.60
#